data_AF-Q2CHA5-F1
#
_entry.id   AF-Q2CHA5-F1
#
_cell.length_a   1.000
_cell.length_b   1.000
_cell.length_c   1.000
_cell.angle_alpha   90.00
_cell.angle_beta   90.00
_cell.angle_gamma   90.00
#
_symmetry.space_group_name_H-M   'P 1'
#
loop_
_entity.id
_entity.type
_entity.pdbx_description
1 polymer ?
#
loop_
_entity_poly.entity_id
_entity_poly.type
_entity_poly.pdbx_seq_one_letter_code
_entity_poly.pdbx_strand_id
1 'polypeptide(L)'
;MARKKKSPEPQTRSHKLPAAEFLPVEGLLPVDDWTFETRKLNEIAELLWLPESLPEAERNARIMRALEFYEELEPKGAAEGMLAAQMVGTHAAALDCLRRAAIQGQSFEGRDANLKHAHKLMALYKQQLAALDKHRGRGQQKVTVEHVHVHSGGQAILGNVERQEDGQGRAPPGVEHAPEAPLEPQEASESSEDRTES
;
A
#
# COMPACT_ATOMS: atom_id res chain seq x y z
N MET A 1 38.87 37.89 37.57
CA MET A 1 37.46 37.88 37.11
C MET A 1 37.43 37.38 35.67
N ALA A 2 37.00 36.13 35.43
CA ALA A 2 36.90 35.57 34.08
C ALA A 2 35.43 35.22 33.79
N ARG A 3 34.80 35.95 32.85
CA ARG A 3 33.45 35.65 32.37
C ARG A 3 33.49 34.40 31.51
N LYS A 4 32.87 33.32 31.99
CA LYS A 4 32.64 32.07 31.23
C LYS A 4 31.66 32.37 30.09
N LYS A 5 32.12 32.34 28.83
CA LYS A 5 31.24 32.38 27.65
C LYS A 5 30.43 31.09 27.63
N LYS A 6 29.10 31.21 27.69
CA LYS A 6 28.16 30.09 27.57
C LYS A 6 28.16 29.64 26.10
N SER A 7 28.54 28.39 25.83
CA SER A 7 28.43 27.80 24.49
C SER A 7 26.96 27.79 24.06
N PRO A 8 26.63 28.11 22.80
CA PRO A 8 25.26 28.07 22.33
C PRO A 8 24.79 26.61 22.28
N GLU A 9 23.62 26.34 22.86
CA GLU A 9 22.96 25.03 22.80
C GLU A 9 22.70 24.63 21.34
N PRO A 10 22.85 23.34 20.98
CA PRO A 10 22.52 22.86 19.65
C PRO A 10 21.01 23.00 19.46
N GLN A 11 20.61 23.90 18.57
CA GLN A 11 19.21 24.07 18.19
C GLN A 11 18.72 22.74 17.61
N THR A 12 17.80 22.09 18.31
CA THR A 12 17.11 20.89 17.85
C THR A 12 16.34 21.27 16.59
N ARG A 13 16.81 20.82 15.42
CA ARG A 13 16.12 21.06 14.15
C ARG A 13 14.77 20.34 14.21
N SER A 14 13.71 21.11 14.41
CA SER A 14 12.33 20.64 14.28
C SER A 14 12.12 20.14 12.85
N HIS A 15 12.03 18.82 12.68
CA HIS A 15 11.69 18.16 11.42
C HIS A 15 10.24 18.48 11.02
N LYS A 16 9.98 19.66 10.47
CA LYS A 16 8.73 19.96 9.76
C LYS A 16 8.95 21.01 8.69
N LEU A 17 9.69 20.67 7.64
CA LEU A 17 9.65 21.43 6.39
C LEU A 17 9.88 20.42 5.25
N PRO A 18 8.94 20.24 4.30
CA PRO A 18 9.26 19.53 3.07
C PRO A 18 10.37 20.32 2.36
N ALA A 19 11.47 19.67 2.01
CA ALA A 19 12.65 20.34 1.46
C ALA A 19 12.34 21.26 0.25
N ALA A 20 11.26 20.96 -0.47
CA ALA A 20 10.75 21.74 -1.60
C ALA A 20 10.22 23.14 -1.23
N GLU A 21 9.78 23.38 0.01
CA GLU A 21 9.34 24.72 0.45
C GLU A 21 10.52 25.68 0.68
N PHE A 22 11.73 25.17 0.86
CA PHE A 22 12.93 25.94 1.23
C PHE A 22 13.96 26.02 0.12
N LEU A 23 13.89 25.07 -0.83
CA LEU A 23 14.77 25.00 -1.96
C LEU A 23 13.90 24.88 -3.21
N PRO A 24 13.96 25.84 -4.15
CA PRO A 24 13.38 25.64 -5.48
C PRO A 24 14.21 24.57 -6.19
N VAL A 25 13.88 23.30 -5.94
CA VAL A 25 14.64 22.13 -6.43
C VAL A 25 14.74 22.17 -7.95
N GLU A 26 13.68 22.60 -8.64
CA GLU A 26 13.64 22.79 -10.09
C GLU A 26 14.65 23.82 -10.60
N GLY A 27 14.93 24.88 -9.82
CA GLY A 27 15.93 25.89 -10.15
C GLY A 27 17.36 25.46 -9.82
N LEU A 28 17.54 24.53 -8.88
CA LEU A 28 18.84 24.02 -8.46
C LEU A 28 19.28 22.81 -9.30
N LEU A 29 18.33 21.99 -9.73
CA LEU A 29 18.51 20.76 -10.49
C LEU A 29 17.59 20.81 -11.72
N PRO A 30 17.91 21.64 -12.72
CA PRO A 30 17.12 21.70 -13.95
C PRO A 30 17.24 20.35 -14.69
N VAL A 31 16.10 19.67 -14.83
CA VAL A 31 15.97 18.41 -15.58
C VAL A 31 14.73 18.53 -16.43
N ASP A 32 14.83 18.22 -17.72
CA ASP A 32 13.67 18.17 -18.61
C ASP A 32 12.81 16.93 -18.37
N ASP A 33 11.51 17.03 -18.66
CA ASP A 33 10.54 15.96 -18.43
C ASP A 33 10.93 14.64 -19.10
N TRP A 34 11.55 14.71 -20.30
CA TRP A 34 12.00 13.52 -21.02
C TRP A 34 13.12 12.81 -20.25
N THR A 35 14.12 13.55 -19.77
CA THR A 35 15.19 13.00 -18.92
C THR A 35 14.63 12.42 -17.62
N PHE A 36 13.65 13.07 -17.00
CA PHE A 36 13.01 12.59 -15.77
C PHE A 36 12.24 11.28 -15.99
N GLU A 37 11.39 11.20 -17.01
CA GLU A 37 10.65 9.96 -17.34
C GLU A 37 11.60 8.85 -17.82
N THR A 38 12.65 9.20 -18.55
CA THR A 38 13.71 8.25 -18.95
C THR A 38 14.43 7.67 -17.72
N ARG A 39 14.62 8.46 -16.66
CA ARG A 39 15.21 7.95 -15.41
C ARG A 39 14.36 6.85 -14.79
N LYS A 40 13.04 7.04 -14.72
CA LYS A 40 12.09 6.02 -14.23
C LYS A 40 12.15 4.73 -15.05
N LEU A 41 12.22 4.84 -16.38
CA LEU A 41 12.41 3.68 -17.27
C LEU A 41 13.73 2.97 -16.99
N ASN A 42 14.82 3.73 -16.83
CA ASN A 42 16.14 3.18 -16.55
C ASN A 42 16.18 2.47 -15.20
N GLU A 43 15.47 2.96 -14.18
CA GLU A 43 15.35 2.27 -12.89
C GLU A 43 14.77 0.86 -13.04
N ILE A 44 13.72 0.71 -13.85
CA ILE A 44 13.11 -0.59 -14.11
C ILE A 44 14.06 -1.49 -14.92
N ALA A 45 14.72 -0.93 -15.94
CA ALA A 45 15.68 -1.66 -16.77
C ALA A 45 16.89 -2.16 -15.96
N GLU A 46 17.38 -1.36 -15.01
CA GLU A 46 18.49 -1.70 -14.10
C GLU A 46 18.19 -2.91 -13.19
N LEU A 47 16.91 -3.24 -12.96
CA LEU A 47 16.51 -4.40 -12.17
C LEU A 47 16.58 -5.73 -12.95
N LEU A 48 16.75 -5.67 -14.28
CA LEU A 48 16.72 -6.84 -15.13
C LEU A 48 18.10 -7.44 -15.35
N TRP A 49 18.17 -8.77 -15.42
CA TRP A 49 19.38 -9.44 -15.89
C TRP A 49 19.50 -9.33 -17.42
N LEU A 50 20.38 -8.43 -17.88
CA LEU A 50 20.58 -8.10 -19.30
C LEU A 50 22.08 -8.21 -19.67
N PRO A 51 22.60 -9.43 -19.95
CA PRO A 51 24.02 -9.59 -20.26
C PRO A 51 24.41 -8.79 -21.51
N GLU A 52 25.66 -8.33 -21.58
CA GLU A 52 26.16 -7.54 -22.72
C GLU A 52 26.02 -8.28 -24.05
N SER A 53 26.17 -9.61 -24.04
CA SER A 53 26.02 -10.48 -25.22
C SER A 53 24.57 -10.66 -25.71
N LEU A 54 23.57 -10.11 -25.01
CA LEU A 54 22.17 -10.21 -25.42
C LEU A 54 21.93 -9.38 -26.70
N PRO A 55 21.35 -9.96 -27.76
CA PRO A 55 20.98 -9.20 -28.96
C PRO A 55 20.10 -8.01 -28.62
N GLU A 56 20.30 -6.89 -29.31
CA GLU A 56 19.60 -5.63 -29.02
C GLU A 56 18.07 -5.79 -29.04
N ALA A 57 17.53 -6.49 -30.05
CA ALA A 57 16.10 -6.77 -30.13
C ALA A 57 15.55 -7.52 -28.91
N GLU A 58 16.30 -8.50 -28.39
CA GLU A 58 15.92 -9.28 -27.21
C GLU A 58 16.07 -8.45 -25.93
N ARG A 59 17.12 -7.61 -25.84
CA ARG A 59 17.28 -6.64 -24.75
C ARG A 59 16.09 -5.70 -24.68
N ASN A 60 15.71 -5.11 -25.81
CA ASN A 60 14.60 -4.18 -25.91
C ASN A 60 13.28 -4.87 -25.57
N ALA A 61 13.06 -6.11 -26.04
CA ALA A 61 11.86 -6.89 -25.71
C ALA A 61 11.73 -7.14 -24.19
N ARG A 62 12.83 -7.44 -23.50
CA ARG A 62 12.81 -7.64 -22.03
C ARG A 62 12.51 -6.36 -21.27
N ILE A 63 13.11 -5.24 -21.67
CA ILE A 63 12.85 -3.93 -21.06
C ILE A 63 11.38 -3.55 -21.28
N MET A 64 10.88 -3.64 -22.53
CA MET A 64 9.48 -3.36 -22.86
C MET A 64 8.52 -4.23 -22.06
N ARG A 65 8.80 -5.53 -21.90
CA ARG A 65 7.94 -6.42 -21.12
C ARG A 65 7.91 -6.06 -19.63
N ALA A 66 9.03 -5.62 -19.07
CA ALA A 66 9.09 -5.16 -17.68
C ALA A 66 8.32 -3.85 -17.47
N LEU A 67 8.38 -2.94 -18.45
CA LEU A 67 7.58 -1.72 -18.45
C LEU A 67 6.09 -2.01 -18.57
N GLU A 68 5.67 -2.92 -19.46
CA GLU A 68 4.29 -3.37 -19.54
C GLU A 68 3.79 -3.90 -18.20
N PHE A 69 4.57 -4.73 -17.50
CA PHE A 69 4.20 -5.20 -16.16
C PHE A 69 4.09 -4.08 -15.14
N TYR A 70 4.98 -3.08 -15.19
CA TYR A 70 4.89 -1.91 -14.32
C TYR A 70 3.60 -1.13 -14.59
N GLU A 71 3.27 -0.87 -15.85
CA GLU A 71 2.09 -0.10 -16.24
C GLU A 71 0.78 -0.88 -15.99
N GLU A 72 0.77 -2.21 -16.19
CA GLU A 72 -0.37 -3.10 -15.88
C GLU A 72 -0.69 -3.16 -14.37
N LEU A 73 0.29 -2.87 -13.50
CA LEU A 73 0.02 -2.73 -12.07
C LEU A 73 -0.79 -1.45 -11.76
N GLU A 74 -0.83 -0.48 -12.68
CA GLU A 74 -1.54 0.80 -12.56
C GLU A 74 -1.21 1.55 -11.24
N PRO A 75 0.07 1.79 -10.91
CA PRO A 75 0.44 2.36 -9.62
C PRO A 75 -0.13 3.77 -9.41
N LYS A 76 -0.78 3.99 -8.26
CA LYS A 76 -1.40 5.25 -7.85
C LYS A 76 -0.48 6.00 -6.89
N GLY A 77 0.20 7.01 -7.42
CA GLY A 77 1.10 7.87 -6.66
C GLY A 77 2.44 7.20 -6.32
N ALA A 78 3.27 7.93 -5.56
CA ALA A 78 4.68 7.58 -5.37
C ALA A 78 4.89 6.23 -4.64
N ALA A 79 4.08 5.93 -3.62
CA ALA A 79 4.23 4.70 -2.84
C ALA A 79 3.95 3.44 -3.66
N GLU A 80 2.83 3.43 -4.40
CA GLU A 80 2.52 2.33 -5.31
C GLU A 80 3.55 2.24 -6.46
N GLY A 81 4.06 3.38 -6.96
CA GLY A 81 5.09 3.40 -7.99
C GLY A 81 6.39 2.71 -7.54
N MET A 82 6.87 3.02 -6.33
CA MET A 82 8.03 2.33 -5.75
C MET A 82 7.78 0.84 -5.55
N LEU A 83 6.60 0.47 -5.03
CA LEU A 83 6.25 -0.93 -4.82
C LEU A 83 6.14 -1.69 -6.15
N ALA A 84 5.55 -1.09 -7.18
CA ALA A 84 5.43 -1.69 -8.51
C ALA A 84 6.79 -1.96 -9.15
N ALA A 85 7.74 -1.00 -9.07
CA ALA A 85 9.11 -1.20 -9.53
C ALA A 85 9.78 -2.37 -8.79
N GLN A 86 9.63 -2.44 -7.46
CA GLN A 86 10.13 -3.56 -6.67
C GLN A 86 9.49 -4.90 -7.04
N MET A 87 8.19 -4.93 -7.34
CA MET A 87 7.48 -6.14 -7.78
C MET A 87 8.00 -6.64 -9.13
N VAL A 88 8.22 -5.75 -10.09
CA VAL A 88 8.82 -6.08 -11.40
C VAL A 88 10.22 -6.67 -11.22
N GLY A 89 11.09 -6.02 -10.43
CA GLY A 89 12.43 -6.54 -10.14
C GLY A 89 12.40 -7.89 -9.41
N THR A 90 11.50 -8.05 -8.44
CA THR A 90 11.34 -9.31 -7.69
C THR A 90 10.92 -10.45 -8.62
N HIS A 91 9.96 -10.19 -9.51
CA HIS A 91 9.52 -11.16 -10.52
C HIS A 91 10.66 -11.54 -11.49
N ALA A 92 11.35 -10.54 -12.05
CA ALA A 92 12.45 -10.77 -12.98
C ALA A 92 13.59 -11.57 -12.34
N ALA A 93 13.98 -11.23 -11.10
CA ALA A 93 15.00 -11.96 -10.36
C ALA A 93 14.58 -13.41 -10.05
N ALA A 94 13.30 -13.65 -9.73
CA ALA A 94 12.78 -15.00 -9.51
C ALA A 94 12.88 -15.86 -10.79
N LEU A 95 12.50 -15.29 -11.94
CA LEU A 95 12.59 -15.98 -13.22
C LEU A 95 14.05 -16.24 -13.63
N ASP A 96 14.97 -15.30 -13.39
CA ASP A 96 16.41 -15.54 -13.66
C ASP A 96 16.98 -16.65 -12.76
N CYS A 97 16.59 -16.70 -11.48
CA CYS A 97 16.96 -17.80 -10.59
C CYS A 97 16.45 -19.15 -11.14
N LEU A 98 15.17 -19.24 -11.54
CA LEU A 98 14.64 -20.46 -12.16
C LEU A 98 15.40 -20.86 -13.42
N ARG A 99 15.69 -19.88 -14.29
CA ARG A 99 16.48 -20.10 -15.52
C ARG A 99 17.87 -20.63 -15.21
N ARG A 100 18.57 -20.07 -14.22
CA ARG A 100 19.91 -20.53 -13.78
C ARG A 100 19.91 -21.93 -13.20
N ALA A 101 18.84 -22.28 -12.46
CA ALA A 101 18.66 -23.63 -11.94
C ALA A 101 18.43 -24.68 -13.05
N ALA A 102 17.92 -24.26 -14.21
CA ALA A 102 17.62 -25.11 -15.36
C ALA A 102 18.79 -25.26 -16.36
N ILE A 103 19.95 -24.64 -16.11
CA ILE A 103 21.14 -24.77 -16.96
C ILE A 103 21.59 -26.25 -17.02
N GLN A 104 21.82 -26.76 -18.23
CA GLN A 104 22.36 -28.12 -18.41
C GLN A 104 23.77 -28.22 -17.82
N GLY A 105 24.03 -29.29 -17.07
CA GLY A 105 25.33 -29.50 -16.40
C GLY A 105 25.55 -28.61 -15.17
N GLN A 106 24.51 -27.91 -14.68
CA GLN A 106 24.58 -27.14 -13.44
C GLN A 106 24.95 -28.03 -12.25
N SER A 107 25.77 -27.51 -11.33
CA SER A 107 26.10 -28.24 -10.10
C SER A 107 24.86 -28.42 -9.21
N PHE A 108 24.90 -29.43 -8.34
CA PHE A 108 23.80 -29.65 -7.40
C PHE A 108 23.59 -28.43 -6.51
N GLU A 109 24.68 -27.85 -6.00
CA GLU A 109 24.67 -26.67 -5.14
C GLU A 109 24.13 -25.44 -5.88
N GLY A 110 24.53 -25.26 -7.15
CA GLY A 110 24.05 -24.17 -7.99
C GLY A 110 22.55 -24.27 -8.27
N ARG A 111 22.06 -25.48 -8.55
CA ARG A 111 20.63 -25.75 -8.74
C ARG A 111 19.84 -25.49 -7.46
N ASP A 112 20.27 -26.04 -6.34
CA ASP A 112 19.61 -25.91 -5.05
C ASP A 112 19.55 -24.44 -4.57
N ALA A 113 20.67 -23.72 -4.66
CA ALA A 113 20.72 -22.30 -4.28
C ALA A 113 19.74 -21.45 -5.09
N ASN A 114 19.73 -21.61 -6.41
CA ASN A 114 18.84 -20.85 -7.29
C ASN A 114 17.35 -21.19 -7.06
N LEU A 115 17.00 -22.45 -6.85
CA LEU A 115 15.61 -22.83 -6.51
C LEU A 115 15.17 -22.24 -5.16
N LYS A 116 16.06 -22.22 -4.16
CA LYS A 116 15.79 -21.59 -2.85
C LYS A 116 15.60 -20.08 -2.98
N HIS A 117 16.43 -19.39 -3.77
CA HIS A 117 16.27 -17.96 -4.02
C HIS A 117 14.98 -17.65 -4.79
N ALA A 118 14.68 -18.42 -5.84
CA ALA A 118 13.42 -18.30 -6.58
C ALA A 118 12.21 -18.44 -5.65
N HIS A 119 12.19 -19.45 -4.79
CA HIS A 119 11.10 -19.66 -3.83
C HIS A 119 10.90 -18.45 -2.89
N LYS A 120 12.00 -17.90 -2.35
CA LYS A 120 11.94 -16.71 -1.48
C LYS A 120 11.40 -15.49 -2.21
N LEU A 121 11.87 -15.24 -3.43
CA LEU A 121 11.41 -14.09 -4.24
C LEU A 121 9.94 -14.24 -4.65
N MET A 122 9.49 -15.44 -5.00
CA MET A 122 8.07 -15.71 -5.29
C MET A 122 7.19 -15.55 -4.05
N ALA A 123 7.68 -15.95 -2.86
CA ALA A 123 6.98 -15.71 -1.61
C ALA A 123 6.87 -14.20 -1.30
N LEU A 124 7.96 -13.45 -1.51
CA LEU A 124 7.97 -11.99 -1.38
C LEU A 124 7.01 -11.33 -2.38
N TYR A 125 6.98 -11.76 -3.64
CA TYR A 125 6.05 -11.23 -4.64
C TYR A 125 4.59 -11.37 -4.20
N LYS A 126 4.21 -12.54 -3.64
CA LYS A 126 2.86 -12.72 -3.07
C LYS A 126 2.57 -11.76 -1.91
N GLN A 127 3.56 -11.49 -1.06
CA GLN A 127 3.41 -10.53 0.05
C GLN A 127 3.25 -9.09 -0.47
N GLN A 128 4.02 -8.70 -1.49
CA GLN A 128 3.91 -7.40 -2.13
C GLN A 128 2.53 -7.23 -2.80
N LEU A 129 2.05 -8.26 -3.50
CA LEU A 129 0.73 -8.25 -4.12
C LEU A 129 -0.39 -8.09 -3.06
N ALA A 130 -0.32 -8.85 -1.96
CA ALA A 130 -1.27 -8.72 -0.86
C ALA A 130 -1.20 -7.33 -0.19
N ALA A 131 0.00 -6.75 -0.07
CA ALA A 131 0.18 -5.40 0.46
C ALA A 131 -0.43 -4.34 -0.46
N LEU A 132 -0.25 -4.48 -1.78
CA LEU A 132 -0.86 -3.61 -2.78
C LEU A 132 -2.39 -3.70 -2.76
N ASP A 133 -2.95 -4.91 -2.73
CA ASP A 133 -4.40 -5.12 -2.65
C ASP A 133 -4.97 -4.50 -1.37
N LYS A 134 -4.33 -4.74 -0.22
CA LYS A 134 -4.72 -4.15 1.06
C LYS A 134 -4.65 -2.62 1.02
N HIS A 135 -3.59 -2.05 0.43
CA HIS A 135 -3.43 -0.60 0.28
C HIS A 135 -4.57 -0.01 -0.57
N ARG A 136 -5.00 -0.73 -1.60
CA ARG A 136 -6.13 -0.36 -2.47
C ARG A 136 -7.52 -0.64 -1.87
N GLY A 137 -7.59 -1.10 -0.62
CA GLY A 137 -8.84 -1.47 0.05
C GLY A 137 -9.46 -2.77 -0.47
N ARG A 138 -8.78 -3.52 -1.35
CA ARG A 138 -9.21 -4.85 -1.78
C ARG A 138 -8.87 -5.85 -0.67
N GLY A 139 -9.88 -6.59 -0.20
CA GLY A 139 -9.71 -7.56 0.89
C GLY A 139 -10.15 -7.09 2.28
N GLN A 140 -10.76 -5.90 2.40
CA GLN A 140 -11.53 -5.57 3.61
C GLN A 140 -12.85 -6.35 3.59
N GLN A 141 -13.00 -7.35 4.45
CA GLN A 141 -14.29 -7.99 4.67
C GLN A 141 -15.21 -6.99 5.38
N LYS A 142 -16.17 -6.42 4.64
CA LYS A 142 -17.22 -5.58 5.22
C LYS A 142 -18.16 -6.48 6.04
N VAL A 143 -17.93 -6.56 7.34
CA VAL A 143 -18.85 -7.24 8.27
C VAL A 143 -20.04 -6.32 8.52
N THR A 144 -21.17 -6.59 7.88
CA THR A 144 -22.45 -5.95 8.22
C THR A 144 -23.02 -6.68 9.43
N VAL A 145 -23.10 -6.01 10.58
CA VAL A 145 -23.68 -6.57 11.80
C VAL A 145 -25.14 -6.15 11.87
N GLU A 146 -26.07 -7.09 11.71
CA GLU A 146 -27.52 -6.80 11.69
C GLU A 146 -28.18 -6.89 13.07
N HIS A 147 -27.64 -7.68 14.01
CA HIS A 147 -28.19 -7.81 15.37
C HIS A 147 -27.07 -7.79 16.41
N VAL A 148 -27.07 -6.79 17.30
CA VAL A 148 -26.21 -6.74 18.48
C VAL A 148 -27.08 -6.90 19.72
N HIS A 149 -26.94 -8.01 20.44
CA HIS A 149 -27.52 -8.15 21.78
C HIS A 149 -26.52 -7.57 22.79
N VAL A 150 -26.80 -6.36 23.27
CA VAL A 150 -26.03 -5.74 24.35
C VAL A 150 -26.77 -6.02 25.66
N HIS A 151 -26.20 -6.87 26.51
CA HIS A 151 -26.73 -7.06 27.87
C HIS A 151 -26.56 -5.78 28.70
N SER A 152 -27.44 -5.53 29.66
CA SER A 152 -27.38 -4.37 30.56
C SER A 152 -25.99 -4.24 31.18
N GLY A 153 -25.24 -3.22 30.77
CA GLY A 153 -23.88 -2.94 31.23
C GLY A 153 -22.74 -3.32 30.27
N GLY A 154 -23.02 -3.95 29.13
CA GLY A 154 -22.04 -4.14 28.06
C GLY A 154 -22.02 -2.95 27.09
N GLN A 155 -20.86 -2.63 26.49
CA GLN A 155 -20.79 -1.75 25.32
C GLN A 155 -20.15 -2.53 24.17
N ALA A 156 -20.82 -2.60 23.03
CA ALA A 156 -20.24 -3.16 21.82
C ALA A 156 -19.45 -2.05 21.11
N ILE A 157 -18.16 -2.27 20.88
CA ILE A 157 -17.32 -1.36 20.11
C ILE A 157 -17.26 -1.89 18.67
N LEU A 158 -17.76 -1.11 17.71
CA LEU A 158 -17.63 -1.37 16.28
C LEU A 158 -16.61 -0.37 15.69
N GLY A 159 -15.40 -0.84 15.37
CA GLY A 159 -14.33 -0.01 14.83
C GLY A 159 -12.94 -0.62 15.01
N ASN A 160 -11.93 -0.03 14.38
CA ASN A 160 -10.54 -0.45 14.53
C ASN A 160 -10.01 0.00 15.90
N VAL A 161 -9.80 -0.94 16.84
CA VAL A 161 -9.25 -0.64 18.17
C VAL A 161 -7.72 -0.68 18.10
N GLU A 162 -7.09 0.47 17.92
CA GLU A 162 -5.65 0.61 18.18
C GLU A 162 -5.44 0.77 19.69
N ARG A 163 -4.76 -0.21 20.31
CA ARG A 163 -4.41 -0.16 21.73
C ARG A 163 -3.27 0.84 21.91
N GLN A 164 -3.58 2.08 22.25
CA GLN A 164 -2.61 3.01 22.79
C GLN A 164 -2.22 2.55 24.19
N GLU A 165 -1.00 2.04 24.36
CA GLU A 165 -0.37 1.90 25.66
C GLU A 165 0.08 3.28 26.13
N ASP A 166 -0.78 4.01 26.82
CA ASP A 166 -0.37 5.05 27.75
C ASP A 166 -1.43 5.22 28.84
N GLY A 167 -1.03 4.97 30.08
CA GLY A 167 -1.90 4.94 31.24
C GLY A 167 -2.45 6.32 31.60
N GLN A 168 -3.76 6.50 31.45
CA GLN A 168 -4.65 7.11 32.44
C GLN A 168 -6.09 7.04 31.93
N GLY A 169 -6.95 6.36 32.68
CA GLY A 169 -8.35 6.16 32.33
C GLY A 169 -9.09 7.49 32.21
N ARG A 170 -9.61 7.75 31.01
CA ARG A 170 -10.75 8.63 30.81
C ARG A 170 -11.65 8.03 29.74
N ALA A 171 -12.84 7.61 30.16
CA ALA A 171 -13.85 7.08 29.27
C ALA A 171 -14.26 8.16 28.24
N PRO A 172 -14.42 7.82 26.96
CA PRO A 172 -15.00 8.73 25.97
C PRO A 172 -16.49 8.95 26.28
N PRO A 173 -17.06 10.12 25.92
CA PRO A 173 -18.45 10.45 26.23
C PRO A 173 -19.40 9.48 25.52
N GLY A 174 -20.23 8.79 26.32
CA GLY A 174 -21.27 7.89 25.84
C GLY A 174 -22.41 8.66 25.20
N VAL A 175 -22.92 8.13 24.09
CA VAL A 175 -24.17 8.61 23.49
C VAL A 175 -25.31 8.02 24.30
N GLU A 176 -25.94 8.82 25.16
CA GLU A 176 -27.17 8.44 25.88
C GLU A 176 -28.34 8.37 24.87
N HIS A 177 -28.97 7.21 24.77
CA HIS A 177 -30.25 7.08 24.10
C HIS A 177 -31.35 7.53 25.06
N ALA A 178 -32.04 8.62 24.74
CA ALA A 178 -33.28 8.98 25.40
C ALA A 178 -34.35 7.90 25.12
N PRO A 179 -35.25 7.57 26.07
CA PRO A 179 -36.30 6.59 25.83
C PRO A 179 -37.26 7.16 24.78
N GLU A 180 -37.40 6.45 23.67
CA GLU A 180 -38.41 6.73 22.66
C GLU A 180 -39.78 6.37 23.24
N ALA A 181 -40.71 7.32 23.23
CA ALA A 181 -42.06 7.12 23.74
C ALA A 181 -42.78 6.04 22.89
N PRO A 182 -43.61 5.16 23.49
CA PRO A 182 -44.34 4.16 22.73
C PRO A 182 -45.22 4.81 21.67
N LEU A 183 -45.05 4.41 20.40
CA LEU A 183 -45.96 4.74 19.32
C LEU A 183 -47.32 4.10 19.63
N GLU A 184 -48.34 4.93 19.88
CA GLU A 184 -49.72 4.45 19.96
C GLU A 184 -50.14 3.84 18.61
N PRO A 185 -50.87 2.71 18.60
CA PRO A 185 -51.40 2.14 17.38
C PRO A 185 -52.44 3.09 16.78
N GLN A 186 -52.18 3.62 15.59
CA GLN A 186 -53.22 4.31 14.84
C GLN A 186 -54.25 3.28 14.37
N GLU A 187 -55.49 3.45 14.82
CA GLU A 187 -56.64 2.69 14.38
C GLU A 187 -56.80 2.80 12.86
N ALA A 188 -56.90 1.64 12.21
CA ALA A 188 -57.23 1.55 10.80
C ALA A 188 -58.68 2.04 10.58
N SER A 189 -58.85 3.18 9.92
CA SER A 189 -60.15 3.57 9.37
C SER A 189 -60.40 2.77 8.09
N GLU A 190 -61.29 1.79 8.19
CA GLU A 190 -61.99 1.21 7.06
C GLU A 190 -62.76 2.31 6.30
N SER A 191 -62.54 2.41 5.00
CA SER A 191 -63.57 2.90 4.07
C SER A 191 -63.48 2.12 2.77
N SER A 192 -64.35 1.11 2.71
CA SER A 192 -64.77 0.38 1.53
C SER A 192 -65.49 1.28 0.51
N GLU A 193 -65.65 0.71 -0.68
CA GLU A 193 -66.56 1.06 -1.80
C GLU A 193 -65.90 1.87 -2.94
N ASP A 194 -65.51 1.22 -4.04
CA ASP A 194 -66.34 0.62 -5.11
C ASP A 194 -66.79 1.68 -6.14
N ARG A 195 -66.27 1.58 -7.38
CA ARG A 195 -67.04 1.49 -8.64
C ARG A 195 -66.25 1.86 -9.91
N THR A 196 -66.11 0.84 -10.75
CA THR A 196 -66.44 0.77 -12.21
C THR A 196 -65.88 1.78 -13.23
N GLU A 197 -65.32 1.19 -14.30
CA GLU A 197 -65.41 1.55 -15.74
C GLU A 197 -64.79 2.91 -16.18
N SER A 198 -64.07 3.02 -17.31
CA SER A 198 -64.06 2.28 -18.58
C SER A 198 -62.66 2.18 -19.19
#